data_AF-A0A662INS7-F1
#
_entry.id   AF-A0A662INS7-F1
#
_cell.length_a   1.000
_cell.length_b   1.000
_cell.length_c   1.000
_cell.angle_alpha   90.00
_cell.angle_beta   90.00
_cell.angle_gamma   90.00
#
_symmetry.space_group_name_H-M   'P 1'
#
loop_
_entity.id
_entity.type
_entity.pdbx_description
1 polymer ?
#
loop_
_entity_poly.entity_id
_entity_poly.type
_entity_poly.pdbx_seq_one_letter_code
_entity_poly.pdbx_strand_id
1 'polypeptide(L)' 'MRKLKIGKVVVNMAVGTSGEKLAKAATVLEALTGQKPSFRKAKKTIKEFGIRKGENIA' A
#
# COMPACT_ATOMS: atom_id res chain seq x y z
N MET A 1 14.85 -30.79 -14.06
CA MET A 1 14.12 -30.26 -12.88
C MET A 1 14.22 -28.74 -12.76
N ARG A 2 13.64 -27.95 -13.69
CA ARG A 2 13.44 -26.50 -13.47
C ARG A 2 12.11 -26.06 -14.08
N LYS A 3 10.99 -26.52 -13.51
CA LYS A 3 9.69 -25.92 -13.81
C LYS A 3 9.59 -24.61 -13.02
N LEU A 4 9.49 -23.49 -13.75
CA LEU A 4 9.23 -22.19 -13.17
C LEU A 4 7.88 -22.20 -12.44
N LYS A 5 7.86 -21.59 -11.26
CA LYS A 5 6.64 -21.36 -10.47
C LYS A 5 6.62 -19.90 -10.05
N ILE A 6 5.42 -19.37 -9.82
CA ILE A 6 5.25 -18.04 -9.23
C ILE A 6 5.68 -18.12 -7.77
N GLY A 7 6.65 -17.29 -7.36
CA GLY A 7 7.15 -17.27 -5.99
C GLY A 7 6.20 -16.59 -5.01
N LYS A 8 5.63 -15.45 -5.40
CA LYS A 8 4.57 -14.74 -4.66
C LYS A 8 3.86 -13.71 -5.54
N VAL A 9 2.67 -13.33 -5.12
CA VAL A 9 1.93 -12.17 -5.64
C VAL A 9 1.85 -11.13 -4.53
N VAL A 10 2.15 -9.87 -4.85
CA VAL A 10 2.07 -8.74 -3.92
C VAL A 10 1.02 -7.78 -4.45
N VAL A 11 0.01 -7.50 -3.64
CA VAL A 11 -1.05 -6.53 -3.97
C VAL A 11 -0.70 -5.21 -3.29
N ASN A 12 -0.70 -4.11 -4.06
CA ASN A 12 -0.36 -2.77 -3.58
C ASN A 12 -1.42 -1.77 -4.02
N MET A 13 -1.85 -0.90 -3.12
CA MET A 13 -2.83 0.15 -3.40
C MET A 13 -2.26 1.53 -3.02
N ALA A 14 -1.77 2.28 -4.00
CA ALA A 14 -1.20 3.61 -3.78
C ALA A 14 -2.30 4.68 -3.79
N VAL A 15 -2.87 4.97 -2.62
CA VAL A 15 -3.94 5.97 -2.48
C VAL A 15 -3.41 7.40 -2.61
N GLY A 16 -2.15 7.63 -2.23
CA GLY A 16 -1.47 8.93 -2.40
C GLY A 16 -1.83 9.97 -1.34
N THR A 17 -2.70 9.62 -0.38
CA THR A 17 -3.11 10.48 0.74
C THR A 17 -3.24 9.65 2.01
N SER A 18 -2.91 10.21 3.17
CA SER A 18 -3.21 9.58 4.46
C SER A 18 -4.67 9.73 4.88
N GLY A 19 -5.01 9.20 6.05
CA GLY A 19 -6.32 9.37 6.67
C GLY A 19 -7.34 8.34 6.24
N GLU A 20 -8.61 8.75 6.19
CA GLU A 20 -9.76 7.85 6.05
C GLU A 20 -9.76 7.06 4.73
N LYS A 21 -9.35 7.69 3.63
CA LYS A 21 -9.25 7.00 2.32
C LYS A 21 -8.27 5.83 2.37
N LEU A 22 -7.13 6.02 3.03
CA LEU A 22 -6.14 4.96 3.20
C LEU A 22 -6.65 3.85 4.13
N ALA A 23 -7.37 4.21 5.19
CA ALA A 23 -7.99 3.22 6.08
C ALA A 23 -9.02 2.35 5.34
N LYS A 24 -9.89 2.96 4.52
CA LYS A 24 -10.86 2.22 3.68
C LYS A 24 -10.17 1.32 2.67
N ALA A 25 -9.12 1.81 2.02
CA ALA A 25 -8.31 1.00 1.10
C ALA A 25 -7.68 -0.22 1.78
N ALA A 26 -7.18 -0.05 3.01
CA ALA A 26 -6.65 -1.15 3.81
C ALA A 26 -7.73 -2.21 4.12
N THR A 27 -8.94 -1.79 4.52
CA THR A 27 -10.06 -2.73 4.75
C THR A 27 -10.43 -3.52 3.49
N VAL A 28 -10.45 -2.86 2.33
CA VAL A 28 -10.71 -3.55 1.04
C VAL A 28 -9.60 -4.56 0.73
N LEU A 29 -8.33 -4.19 0.95
CA LEU A 29 -7.20 -5.07 0.70
C LEU A 29 -7.20 -6.29 1.65
N GLU A 30 -7.56 -6.09 2.91
CA GLU A 30 -7.75 -7.17 3.88
C GLU A 30 -8.88 -8.12 3.46
N ALA A 31 -10.03 -7.59 3.05
CA ALA A 31 -11.16 -8.40 2.58
C ALA A 31 -10.82 -9.20 1.30
N LEU A 32 -10.03 -8.63 0.39
CA LEU A 32 -9.61 -9.31 -0.84
C LEU A 32 -8.52 -10.36 -0.62
N THR A 33 -7.59 -10.13 0.31
CA THR A 33 -6.40 -10.99 0.48
C THR A 33 -6.50 -11.92 1.69
N GLY A 34 -7.45 -11.70 2.60
CA GLY A 34 -7.56 -12.41 3.87
C GLY A 34 -6.40 -12.18 4.84
N GLN A 35 -5.59 -11.15 4.60
CA GLN A 35 -4.36 -10.88 5.36
C GLN A 35 -4.29 -9.42 5.79
N LYS A 36 -3.61 -9.17 6.91
CA LYS A 36 -3.39 -7.82 7.43
C LYS A 36 -2.51 -7.01 6.46
N PRO A 37 -3.01 -5.90 5.90
CA PRO A 37 -2.23 -5.04 5.01
C PRO A 37 -1.09 -4.33 5.77
N SER A 38 -0.02 -3.98 5.05
CA SER A 38 1.11 -3.23 5.59
C SER A 38 1.13 -1.82 5.02
N PHE A 39 1.13 -0.81 5.89
CA PHE A 39 1.19 0.58 5.48
C PHE A 39 2.62 1.03 5.14
N ARG A 40 2.74 1.86 4.11
CA ARG A 40 3.99 2.36 3.59
C ARG A 40 4.13 3.87 3.80
N LYS A 41 5.23 4.24 4.44
CA LYS A 41 5.62 5.63 4.69
C LYS A 41 6.24 6.29 3.45
N ALA A 42 5.89 7.53 3.19
CA ALA A 42 6.50 8.37 2.18
C ALA A 42 7.98 8.66 2.52
N LYS A 43 8.87 8.48 1.55
CA LYS A 43 10.33 8.71 1.73
C LYS A 43 10.73 10.18 1.64
N LYS A 44 9.95 10.99 0.92
CA LYS A 44 10.19 12.41 0.65
C LYS A 44 8.89 13.20 0.80
N THR A 45 9.02 14.48 1.11
CA THR A 45 7.91 15.43 1.03
C THR A 45 7.79 15.90 -0.42
N ILE A 46 6.58 15.85 -1.00
CA ILE A 46 6.30 16.33 -2.36
C ILE A 46 5.11 17.26 -2.28
N LYS A 47 5.36 18.57 -2.40
CA LYS A 47 4.37 19.63 -2.16
C LYS A 47 3.20 19.59 -3.15
N GLU A 48 3.48 19.28 -4.42
CA GLU A 48 2.48 19.14 -5.48
C GLU A 48 1.45 18.04 -5.20
N PHE A 49 1.86 16.99 -4.48
CA PHE A 49 0.97 15.89 -4.07
C PHE A 49 0.43 16.05 -2.65
N GLY A 50 0.81 17.12 -1.94
CA GLY A 50 0.43 17.31 -0.53
C GLY A 50 1.01 16.27 0.44
N ILE A 51 1.99 15.47 0.02
CA ILE A 51 2.55 14.36 0.81
C ILE A 51 3.72 14.85 1.67
N ARG A 52 3.75 14.45 2.94
CA ARG A 52 4.88 14.71 3.86
C ARG A 52 5.74 13.47 4.07
N LYS A 53 7.05 13.65 4.23
CA LYS A 53 7.95 12.54 4.60
C LYS A 53 7.49 11.88 5.90
N GLY A 54 7.41 10.55 5.90
CA GLY A 54 6.99 9.74 7.05
C GLY A 54 5.49 9.48 7.13
N GLU A 55 4.68 10.16 6.32
CA GLU A 55 3.24 9.94 6.22
C GLU A 55 2.92 8.61 5.54
N ASN A 56 1.92 7.87 6.04
CA ASN A 56 1.46 6.66 5.37
C ASN A 56 0.63 7.05 4.14
N ILE A 57 0.99 6.52 2.96
CA ILE A 57 0.37 6.90 1.67
C ILE A 57 -0.13 5.71 0.84
N ALA A 58 0.26 4.49 1.22
CA ALA A 58 -0.07 3.23 0.57
C ALA A 58 -0.13 2.12 1.61
#